data_AF-O24070-F1
#
_entry.id   AF-O24070-F1
#
_cell.length_a   1.000
_cell.length_b   1.000
_cell.length_c   1.000
_cell.angle_alpha   90.00
_cell.angle_beta   90.00
_cell.angle_gamma   90.00
#
_symmetry.space_group_name_H-M   'P 1'
#
loop_
_entity.id
_entity.type
_entity.pdbx_description
1 polymer ?
#
loop_
_entity_poly.entity_id
_entity_poly.type
_entity_poly.pdbx_seq_one_letter_code
_entity_poly.pdbx_strand_id
1 'polypeptide(L)'
;MAYKFHEDDHGEVIAEITKPGLEPYLGLHYPATDIPQAARFLFMKNKVRMIVDCHAKHVKVLQDEKLPFDLTLCGSTLRAPHSCHLQYMANMDSIASLVMAVVVNDNEEDGDSSDAVQPQKRKRLWGLVVCHNTTPRFV
;
A
#
# COMPACT_ATOMS: atom_id res chain seq x y z
N MET A 1 0.65 9.20 8.32
CA MET A 1 -0.82 9.26 8.28
C MET A 1 -1.43 7.86 8.32
N ALA A 2 -2.64 7.73 8.86
CA ALA A 2 -3.48 6.54 8.76
C ALA A 2 -4.53 6.79 7.68
N TYR A 3 -4.51 5.95 6.64
CA TYR A 3 -5.38 5.99 5.48
C TYR A 3 -6.37 4.83 5.56
N LYS A 4 -7.66 5.12 5.71
CA LYS A 4 -8.73 4.12 5.86
C LYS A 4 -9.40 3.87 4.51
N PHE A 5 -9.67 2.61 4.18
CA PHE A 5 -10.54 2.28 3.05
C PHE A 5 -12.02 2.28 3.49
N HIS A 6 -12.87 2.87 2.65
CA HIS A 6 -14.32 2.85 2.79
C HIS A 6 -14.96 1.73 1.95
N GLU A 7 -16.28 1.55 2.06
CA GLU A 7 -17.01 0.42 1.48
C GLU A 7 -17.00 0.39 -0.05
N ASP A 8 -16.99 1.56 -0.69
CA ASP A 8 -16.88 1.78 -2.14
C ASP A 8 -15.42 1.86 -2.61
N ASP A 9 -14.49 1.36 -1.79
CA ASP A 9 -13.06 1.29 -2.05
C ASP A 9 -12.33 2.65 -2.12
N HIS A 10 -12.97 3.81 -1.99
CA HIS A 10 -12.22 5.06 -1.84
C HIS A 10 -11.51 5.09 -0.47
N GLY A 11 -10.63 6.06 -0.23
CA GLY A 11 -10.03 6.16 1.09
C GLY A 11 -9.88 7.57 1.63
N GLU A 12 -9.64 7.64 2.93
CA GLU A 12 -9.65 8.87 3.71
C GLU A 12 -8.45 8.89 4.66
N VAL A 13 -7.83 10.05 4.81
CA VAL A 13 -6.81 10.27 5.84
C VAL A 13 -7.50 10.60 7.16
N ILE A 14 -7.61 9.61 8.04
CA ILE A 14 -8.35 9.73 9.32
C ILE A 14 -7.48 10.20 10.49
N ALA A 15 -6.15 10.10 10.36
CA ALA A 15 -5.21 10.57 11.38
C ALA A 15 -3.87 10.93 10.73
N GLU A 16 -3.25 12.00 11.20
CA GLU A 16 -2.00 12.48 10.63
C GLU A 16 -1.14 13.18 11.69
N ILE A 17 0.18 13.06 11.51
CA ILE A 17 1.19 13.89 12.17
C ILE A 17 2.20 14.29 11.10
N THR A 18 2.49 15.58 10.99
CA THR A 18 3.40 16.14 9.99
C THR A 18 4.48 16.99 10.66
N LYS A 19 5.56 17.30 9.91
CA LYS A 19 6.50 18.34 10.30
C LYS A 19 5.84 19.72 10.12
N PRO A 20 6.22 20.73 10.91
CA PRO A 20 5.74 22.10 10.71
C PRO A 20 6.00 22.59 9.28
N GLY A 21 5.03 23.31 8.71
CA GLY A 21 5.13 23.92 7.38
C GLY A 21 4.72 23.04 6.20
N LEU A 22 4.27 21.80 6.44
CA LEU A 22 3.64 20.97 5.41
C LEU A 22 2.12 21.12 5.45
N GLU A 23 1.49 21.13 4.27
CA GLU A 23 0.04 21.12 4.17
C GLU A 23 -0.51 19.80 4.73
N PRO A 24 -1.51 19.86 5.63
CA PRO A 24 -2.11 18.65 6.18
C PRO A 24 -3.02 17.97 5.15
N TYR A 25 -3.00 16.64 5.12
CA TYR A 25 -3.91 15.82 4.34
C TYR A 25 -5.08 15.27 5.16
N LEU A 26 -5.08 15.49 6.48
CA LEU A 26 -6.14 15.05 7.39
C LEU A 26 -7.54 15.44 6.88
N GLY A 27 -8.43 14.45 6.81
CA GLY A 27 -9.82 14.60 6.38
C GLY A 27 -10.02 14.60 4.85
N LEU A 28 -8.96 14.54 4.05
CA LEU A 28 -9.10 14.44 2.59
C LEU A 28 -9.48 13.02 2.16
N HIS A 29 -10.37 12.95 1.17
CA HIS A 29 -10.80 11.73 0.52
C HIS A 29 -10.15 11.59 -0.86
N TYR A 30 -9.75 10.37 -1.18
CA TYR A 30 -9.04 10.02 -2.41
C TYR A 30 -9.78 8.90 -3.13
N PRO A 31 -9.86 8.96 -4.47
CA PRO A 31 -10.64 8.00 -5.24
C PRO A 31 -10.05 6.59 -5.15
N ALA A 32 -10.90 5.57 -5.29
CA ALA A 32 -10.49 4.18 -5.24
C ALA A 32 -9.38 3.83 -6.27
N THR A 33 -9.34 4.55 -7.38
CA THR A 33 -8.39 4.36 -8.48
C THR A 33 -6.94 4.74 -8.14
N ASP A 34 -6.71 5.58 -7.13
CA ASP A 34 -5.36 5.96 -6.70
C ASP A 34 -4.57 4.76 -6.15
N ILE A 35 -5.28 3.79 -5.55
CA ILE A 35 -4.72 2.53 -5.07
C ILE A 35 -5.48 1.37 -5.75
N PRO A 36 -5.01 0.90 -6.92
CA PRO A 36 -5.68 -0.16 -7.67
C PRO A 36 -5.85 -1.45 -6.86
N GLN A 37 -6.88 -2.23 -7.18
CA GLN A 37 -7.20 -3.49 -6.50
C GLN A 37 -6.00 -4.45 -6.45
N ALA A 38 -5.19 -4.51 -7.52
CA ALA A 38 -3.97 -5.31 -7.57
C ALA A 38 -2.93 -4.90 -6.51
N ALA A 39 -2.77 -3.60 -6.25
CA ALA A 39 -1.88 -3.09 -5.21
C ALA A 39 -2.40 -3.46 -3.80
N ARG A 40 -3.71 -3.31 -3.57
CA ARG A 40 -4.35 -3.71 -2.30
C ARG A 40 -4.17 -5.21 -2.02
N PHE A 41 -4.37 -6.04 -3.04
CA PHE A 41 -4.13 -7.48 -2.93
C PHE A 41 -2.67 -7.80 -2.62
N LEU A 42 -1.71 -7.09 -3.23
CA LEU A 42 -0.30 -7.26 -2.89
C LEU A 42 0.01 -6.87 -1.45
N PHE A 43 -0.66 -5.87 -0.87
CA PHE A 43 -0.48 -5.51 0.55
C PHE A 43 -0.96 -6.58 1.53
N MET A 44 -1.91 -7.42 1.12
CA MET A 44 -2.33 -8.58 1.92
C MET A 44 -1.21 -9.64 2.06
N LYS A 45 -0.31 -9.73 1.07
CA LYS A 45 0.85 -10.63 1.08
C LYS A 45 2.10 -9.93 1.62
N ASN A 46 2.41 -8.76 1.07
CA ASN A 46 3.59 -7.95 1.35
C ASN A 46 3.18 -6.75 2.20
N LYS A 47 3.21 -6.94 3.52
CA LYS A 47 2.63 -5.98 4.48
C LYS A 47 3.39 -4.68 4.61
N VAL A 48 4.63 -4.60 4.14
CA VAL A 48 5.48 -3.41 4.23
C VAL A 48 6.11 -3.16 2.87
N ARG A 49 6.06 -1.90 2.42
CA ARG A 49 6.67 -1.47 1.16
C ARG A 49 7.35 -0.12 1.35
N MET A 50 8.61 -0.03 0.91
CA MET A 50 9.39 1.20 0.94
C MET A 50 9.77 1.62 -0.47
N ILE A 51 9.75 2.93 -0.72
CA ILE A 51 10.32 3.59 -1.88
C ILE A 51 11.28 4.66 -1.35
N VAL A 52 12.57 4.51 -1.65
CA VAL A 52 13.61 5.39 -1.10
C VAL A 52 13.61 6.75 -1.80
N ASP A 53 13.39 6.74 -3.11
CA ASP A 53 13.41 7.93 -3.96
C ASP A 53 12.59 7.66 -5.24
N CYS A 54 11.56 8.47 -5.50
CA CYS A 54 10.73 8.34 -6.70
C CYS A 54 11.42 8.84 -7.99
N HIS A 55 12.53 9.58 -7.87
CA HIS A 55 13.32 10.06 -9.01
C HIS A 55 14.52 9.15 -9.34
N ALA A 56 14.79 8.13 -8.52
CA ALA A 56 15.89 7.21 -8.74
C ALA A 56 15.71 6.41 -10.05
N LYS A 57 16.80 6.28 -10.81
CA LYS A 57 16.81 5.46 -12.03
C LYS A 57 16.65 3.98 -11.67
N HIS A 58 15.66 3.33 -12.27
CA HIS A 58 15.44 1.90 -12.10
C HIS A 58 16.57 1.05 -12.69
N VAL A 59 16.85 -0.07 -12.03
CA VAL A 59 17.87 -1.04 -12.46
C VAL A 59 17.18 -2.27 -13.05
N LYS A 60 17.62 -2.69 -14.23
CA LYS A 60 17.11 -3.88 -14.90
C LYS A 60 17.62 -5.15 -14.19
N VAL A 61 16.72 -6.06 -13.88
CA VAL A 61 17.06 -7.41 -13.43
C VAL A 61 17.35 -8.28 -14.66
N LEU A 62 18.45 -9.03 -14.62
CA LEU A 62 18.79 -10.01 -15.63
C LEU A 62 18.34 -11.39 -15.13
N GLN A 63 17.63 -12.13 -15.98
CA GLN A 63 17.23 -13.51 -15.73
C GLN A 63 17.88 -14.43 -16.76
N ASP A 64 18.11 -15.70 -16.40
CA ASP A 64 18.63 -16.70 -17.33
C ASP A 64 17.61 -16.94 -18.45
N GLU A 65 18.05 -16.85 -19.72
CA GLU A 65 17.22 -17.09 -20.90
C GLU A 65 16.66 -18.52 -20.97
N LYS A 66 17.25 -19.45 -20.22
CA LYS A 66 16.77 -20.84 -20.14
C LYS A 66 15.51 -20.99 -19.28
N LEU A 67 15.14 -19.98 -18.49
CA LEU A 67 13.93 -20.04 -17.70
C LEU A 67 12.70 -19.95 -18.63
N PRO A 68 11.75 -20.89 -18.55
CA PRO A 68 10.56 -20.87 -19.41
C PRO A 68 9.50 -19.85 -18.96
N PHE A 69 9.76 -19.08 -17.90
CA PHE A 69 8.86 -18.09 -17.33
C PHE A 69 9.64 -16.96 -16.64
N ASP A 70 8.96 -15.83 -16.43
CA ASP A 70 9.53 -14.67 -15.74
C ASP A 70 9.58 -14.86 -14.23
N LEU A 71 10.64 -14.35 -13.61
CA LEU A 71 10.75 -14.31 -12.15
C LEU A 71 9.69 -13.41 -11.53
N THR A 72 9.01 -13.90 -10.49
CA THR A 72 8.07 -13.09 -9.73
C THR A 72 8.79 -12.25 -8.69
N LEU A 73 8.89 -10.94 -8.92
CA LEU A 73 9.55 -9.99 -8.01
C LEU A 73 8.59 -9.26 -7.08
N CYS A 74 7.31 -9.65 -7.04
CA CYS A 74 6.28 -8.90 -6.31
C CYS A 74 6.56 -8.79 -4.79
N GLY A 75 7.25 -9.77 -4.21
CA GLY A 75 7.69 -9.81 -2.81
C GLY A 75 9.09 -9.24 -2.54
N SER A 76 9.80 -8.74 -3.55
CA SER A 76 11.11 -8.10 -3.35
C SER A 76 10.94 -6.75 -2.65
N THR A 77 11.77 -6.50 -1.64
CA THR A 77 11.83 -5.22 -0.93
C THR A 77 12.36 -4.08 -1.82
N LEU A 78 13.12 -4.41 -2.86
CA LEU A 78 13.70 -3.47 -3.82
C LEU A 78 12.86 -3.30 -5.09
N ARG A 79 11.63 -3.83 -5.11
CA ARG A 79 10.76 -3.76 -6.29
C ARG A 79 10.47 -2.29 -6.65
N ALA A 80 10.90 -1.91 -7.85
CA ALA A 80 10.65 -0.59 -8.41
C ALA A 80 9.14 -0.26 -8.46
N PRO A 81 8.74 1.00 -8.21
CA PRO A 81 7.36 1.43 -8.35
C PRO A 81 6.93 1.49 -9.82
N HIS A 82 5.63 1.33 -10.07
CA HIS A 82 5.07 1.57 -11.40
C HIS A 82 5.19 3.08 -11.75
N SER A 83 5.46 3.40 -13.02
CA SER A 83 5.69 4.78 -13.49
C SER A 83 4.58 5.75 -13.12
N CYS A 84 3.32 5.34 -13.26
CA CYS A 84 2.15 6.12 -12.82
C CYS A 84 2.26 6.53 -11.33
N HIS A 85 2.66 5.60 -10.45
CA HIS A 85 2.78 5.91 -9.03
C HIS A 85 4.02 6.76 -8.72
N LEU A 86 5.11 6.65 -9.50
CA LEU A 86 6.25 7.58 -9.36
C LEU A 86 5.83 9.01 -9.67
N GLN A 87 5.09 9.21 -10.75
CA GLN A 87 4.61 10.54 -11.12
C GLN A 87 3.61 11.07 -10.08
N TYR A 88 2.72 10.21 -9.58
CA TYR A 88 1.83 10.55 -8.47
C TYR A 88 2.61 11.02 -7.23
N MET A 89 3.65 10.28 -6.83
CA MET A 89 4.51 10.66 -5.71
C MET A 89 5.20 11.99 -5.93
N ALA A 90 5.76 12.22 -7.12
CA ALA A 90 6.40 13.48 -7.50
C ALA A 90 5.41 14.65 -7.47
N ASN A 91 4.19 14.47 -7.97
CA ASN A 91 3.15 15.50 -7.96
C ASN A 91 2.70 15.90 -6.54
N MET A 92 2.83 15.00 -5.56
CA MET A 92 2.54 15.27 -4.15
C MET A 92 3.78 15.67 -3.32
N ASP A 93 4.93 15.92 -3.95
CA ASP A 93 6.20 16.19 -3.27
C ASP A 93 6.63 15.12 -2.25
N SER A 94 6.18 13.88 -2.47
CA SER A 94 6.47 12.72 -1.62
C SER A 94 7.64 11.92 -2.19
N ILE A 95 8.86 12.44 -2.04
CA ILE A 95 10.08 11.85 -2.64
C ILE A 95 10.33 10.42 -2.16
N ALA A 96 10.15 10.15 -0.88
CA ALA A 96 10.25 8.82 -0.30
C ALA A 96 8.95 8.42 0.38
N SER A 97 8.66 7.11 0.40
CA SER A 97 7.49 6.57 1.09
C SER A 97 7.76 5.25 1.81
N LEU A 98 7.08 5.06 2.93
CA LEU A 98 6.95 3.78 3.63
C LEU A 98 5.46 3.53 3.85
N VAL A 99 4.97 2.39 3.36
CA VAL A 99 3.57 2.00 3.46
C VAL A 99 3.47 0.67 4.18
N MET A 100 2.61 0.61 5.19
CA MET A 100 2.36 -0.58 6.00
C MET A 100 0.87 -0.93 5.97
N ALA A 101 0.56 -2.19 5.71
CA ALA A 101 -0.79 -2.70 5.61
C ALA A 101 -1.41 -2.92 7.00
N VAL A 102 -2.62 -2.39 7.21
CA VAL A 102 -3.45 -2.67 8.39
C VAL A 102 -4.48 -3.71 8.01
N VAL A 103 -4.26 -4.95 8.44
CA VAL A 103 -5.12 -6.09 8.13
C VAL A 103 -5.87 -6.52 9.38
N VAL A 104 -7.19 -6.58 9.28
CA VAL A 104 -8.07 -7.03 10.36
C VAL A 104 -8.68 -8.38 10.02
N ASN A 105 -9.09 -9.13 11.04
CA ASN A 105 -9.93 -10.29 10.82
C ASN A 105 -11.38 -9.82 10.69
N ASP A 106 -12.09 -10.36 9.71
CA ASP A 106 -13.53 -10.26 9.59
C ASP A 106 -14.11 -11.28 10.59
N ASN A 107 -14.59 -10.78 11.72
CA ASN A 107 -15.43 -11.57 12.60
C ASN A 107 -16.87 -11.21 12.22
N GLU A 108 -17.57 -12.10 11.51
CA GLU A 108 -19.04 -12.05 11.44
C GLU A 108 -19.57 -12.47 12.83
N GLU A 109 -19.46 -11.59 13.82
CA GLU A 109 -20.18 -11.71 15.09
C GLU A 109 -21.49 -10.93 14.94
N ASP A 110 -22.51 -11.53 14.30
CA ASP A 110 -23.93 -11.16 14.43
C ASP A 110 -24.83 -12.16 13.66
N GLY A 111 -24.76 -13.44 14.01
CA GLY A 111 -25.62 -14.45 13.41
C GLY A 111 -25.59 -15.78 14.16
N ASP A 112 -26.49 -15.91 15.14
CA ASP A 112 -26.80 -17.14 15.86
C ASP A 112 -27.13 -18.27 14.88
N SER A 113 -26.13 -19.08 14.53
CA SER A 113 -26.30 -20.25 13.69
C SER A 113 -25.42 -21.37 14.21
N SER A 114 -26.05 -22.20 15.05
CA SER A 114 -25.57 -23.48 15.51
C SER A 114 -25.57 -24.48 14.36
N ASP A 115 -24.66 -24.34 13.41
CA ASP A 115 -24.21 -25.41 12.50
C ASP A 115 -23.08 -24.90 11.60
N ALA A 116 -22.20 -25.82 11.21
CA ALA A 116 -21.19 -25.73 10.14
C ALA A 116 -19.73 -25.37 10.51
N VAL A 117 -18.87 -26.32 10.15
CA VAL A 117 -17.48 -26.22 9.64
C VAL A 117 -16.80 -24.86 9.85
N GLN A 118 -15.75 -24.86 10.69
CA GLN A 118 -14.86 -23.72 10.96
C GLN A 118 -14.69 -22.79 9.75
N PRO A 119 -15.33 -21.61 9.73
CA PRO A 119 -15.10 -20.65 8.66
C PRO A 119 -13.66 -20.15 8.79
N GLN A 120 -12.87 -20.27 7.73
CA GLN A 120 -11.58 -19.60 7.63
C GLN A 120 -11.81 -18.12 7.89
N LYS A 121 -11.30 -17.60 9.02
CA LYS A 121 -11.38 -16.18 9.37
C LYS A 121 -10.95 -15.33 8.18
N ARG A 122 -11.92 -14.69 7.51
CA ARG A 122 -11.66 -13.86 6.34
C ARG A 122 -10.82 -12.68 6.81
N LYS A 123 -9.77 -12.33 6.07
CA LYS A 123 -8.93 -11.15 6.40
C LYS A 123 -9.30 -10.02 5.46
N ARG A 124 -9.38 -8.80 6.00
CA ARG A 124 -9.68 -7.58 5.26
C ARG A 124 -8.56 -6.57 5.42
N LEU A 125 -8.15 -5.93 4.32
CA LEU A 125 -7.28 -4.77 4.35
C LEU A 125 -8.12 -3.56 4.81
N TRP A 126 -8.01 -3.19 6.08
CA TRP A 126 -8.77 -2.08 6.66
C TRP A 126 -8.25 -0.72 6.20
N GLY A 127 -6.94 -0.62 6.01
CA GLY A 127 -6.29 0.63 5.66
C GLY A 127 -4.78 0.47 5.54
N LEU A 128 -4.10 1.61 5.44
CA LEU A 128 -2.66 1.71 5.33
C LEU A 128 -2.15 2.74 6.34
N VAL A 129 -1.00 2.45 6.96
CA VAL A 129 -0.17 3.50 7.56
C VAL A 129 0.80 3.96 6.49
N VAL A 130 0.72 5.23 6.12
CA VAL A 130 1.53 5.83 5.05
C VAL A 130 2.45 6.88 5.65
N CYS A 131 3.73 6.78 5.36
CA CYS A 131 4.75 7.75 5.73
C CYS A 131 5.32 8.35 4.46
N HIS A 132 5.39 9.68 4.38
CA HIS A 132 6.08 10.41 3.31
C HIS A 132 7.31 11.13 3.86
N ASN A 133 8.29 11.34 3.01
CA ASN A 133 9.39 12.26 3.28
C ASN A 133 9.69 13.08 2.02
N THR A 134 9.94 14.38 2.21
CA THR A 134 10.23 15.34 1.12
C THR A 134 11.65 15.22 0.57
N THR A 135 12.45 14.28 1.10
CA THR A 135 13.81 13.95 0.67
C THR A 135 13.97 12.44 0.63
N PRO A 136 14.96 11.91 -0.12
CA PRO A 136 15.22 10.47 -0.12
C PRO A 136 15.43 9.93 1.28
N ARG A 137 14.85 8.76 1.58
CA ARG A 137 14.96 8.16 2.92
C ARG A 137 14.97 6.64 2.84
N PHE A 138 15.98 6.05 3.46
CA PHE A 138 16.06 4.64 3.79
C PHE A 138 15.92 4.50 5.31
N VAL A 139 15.15 3.53 5.78
CA VAL A 139 14.84 3.30 7.21
C VAL A 139 15.32 1.92 7.62
#